data_AF-A0A2M7QXK3-F1
#
_entry.id   AF-A0A2M7QXK3-F1
#
_cell.length_a   1.000
_cell.length_b   1.000
_cell.length_c   1.000
_cell.angle_alpha   90.00
_cell.angle_beta   90.00
_cell.angle_gamma   90.00
#
_symmetry.space_group_name_H-M   'P 1'
#
loop_
_entity.id
_entity.type
_entity.pdbx_description
1 polymer ?
#
loop_
_entity_poly.entity_id
_entity_poly.type
_entity_poly.pdbx_seq_one_letter_code
_entity_poly.pdbx_strand_id
1 'polypeptide(L)'
;VTGQNGLSEHIQDLTEIISLMAGSLSDEERAVVDKALIDTYKKFDITMRKQKYEGKQKFPLLKDFYKVLKTMKQKDLCNRLDKFVTGSLSSVFTSQTNVDLSNRLVVFDIKDLDESLRQIMILTTANFVHSEVKSDPQKRILVIDEAWLLLQHEESARFLAGLVRRARKHYLGVTLISQQANDFLNQEYGRAIASQSSLRILMKQDTTSIKKVVQEFNLSEYEQQFLLTCERGEALIIADQNHVAVKVVASQKEHPMLTTDPKDLYS
;
A
#
# COMPACT_ATOMS: atom_id res chain seq x y z
N VAL A 1 -9.18 -3.54 14.51
CA VAL A 1 -10.53 -4.03 14.18
C VAL A 1 -11.53 -2.91 14.39
N THR A 2 -11.85 -2.14 13.35
CA THR A 2 -12.96 -1.17 13.40
C THR A 2 -14.28 -1.94 13.38
N GLY A 3 -15.30 -1.47 14.10
CA GLY A 3 -16.51 -2.22 14.50
C GLY A 3 -17.43 -2.76 13.38
N GLN A 4 -17.02 -2.69 12.12
CA GLN A 4 -17.73 -3.28 10.98
C GLN A 4 -16.92 -4.34 10.20
N ASN A 5 -15.58 -4.41 10.37
CA ASN A 5 -14.78 -5.47 9.77
C ASN A 5 -14.77 -6.70 10.68
N GLY A 6 -15.40 -7.78 10.22
CA GLY A 6 -15.40 -9.05 10.94
C GLY A 6 -13.97 -9.55 11.17
N LEU A 7 -13.73 -10.20 12.31
CA LEU A 7 -12.42 -10.79 12.63
C LEU A 7 -11.92 -11.71 11.49
N SER A 8 -12.82 -12.34 10.72
CA SER A 8 -12.47 -13.15 9.55
C SER A 8 -11.75 -12.37 8.46
N GLU A 9 -12.25 -11.19 8.08
CA GLU A 9 -11.63 -10.35 7.05
C GLU A 9 -10.27 -9.83 7.57
N HIS A 10 -10.23 -9.43 8.84
CA HIS A 10 -8.98 -8.99 9.46
C HIS A 10 -7.91 -10.09 9.50
N ILE A 11 -8.29 -11.35 9.72
CA ILE A 11 -7.36 -12.48 9.70
C ILE A 11 -6.84 -12.74 8.28
N GLN A 12 -7.68 -12.56 7.25
CA GLN A 12 -7.24 -12.65 5.86
C GLN A 12 -6.21 -11.55 5.53
N ASP A 13 -6.50 -10.30 5.89
CA ASP A 13 -5.58 -9.17 5.69
C ASP A 13 -4.24 -9.41 6.41
N LEU A 14 -4.29 -9.91 7.65
CA LEU A 14 -3.09 -10.26 8.42
C LEU A 14 -2.33 -11.43 7.80
N THR A 15 -3.01 -12.42 7.22
CA THR A 15 -2.36 -13.54 6.53
C THR A 15 -1.56 -13.04 5.33
N GLU A 16 -2.08 -12.07 4.58
CA GLU A 16 -1.34 -11.44 3.47
C GLU A 16 -0.11 -10.68 3.97
N ILE A 17 -0.23 -9.92 5.07
CA ILE A 17 0.91 -9.23 5.70
C ILE A 17 1.97 -10.23 6.20
N ILE A 18 1.55 -11.30 6.88
CA ILE A 18 2.47 -12.35 7.35
C ILE A 18 3.12 -13.08 6.18
N SER A 19 2.39 -13.27 5.07
CA SER A 19 2.94 -13.85 3.85
C SER A 19 4.07 -12.99 3.30
N LEU A 20 3.87 -11.67 3.28
CA LEU A 20 4.91 -10.75 2.85
C LEU A 20 6.11 -10.76 3.80
N MET A 21 5.89 -10.76 5.11
CA MET A 21 6.96 -10.87 6.12
C MET A 21 7.78 -12.15 5.95
N ALA A 22 7.11 -13.29 5.75
CA ALA A 22 7.74 -14.59 5.63
C ALA A 22 8.39 -14.85 4.27
N GLY A 23 8.20 -13.96 3.28
CA GLY A 23 8.72 -14.15 1.93
C GLY A 23 7.94 -15.21 1.14
N SER A 24 6.60 -15.10 1.14
CA SER A 24 5.59 -16.03 0.63
C SER A 24 5.27 -17.22 1.55
N LEU A 25 4.06 -17.76 1.42
CA LEU A 25 3.56 -18.92 2.16
C LEU A 25 3.03 -19.97 1.18
N SER A 26 3.30 -21.25 1.47
CA SER A 26 2.58 -22.35 0.82
C SER A 26 1.12 -22.42 1.29
N ASP A 27 0.28 -23.19 0.61
CA ASP A 27 -1.12 -23.37 1.04
C ASP A 27 -1.23 -24.05 2.42
N GLU A 28 -0.33 -24.99 2.74
CA GLU A 28 -0.24 -25.57 4.08
C GLU A 28 0.16 -24.52 5.12
N GLU A 29 1.13 -23.68 4.80
CA GLU A 29 1.58 -22.62 5.70
C GLU A 29 0.51 -21.55 5.91
N ARG A 30 -0.27 -21.21 4.87
CA ARG A 30 -1.43 -20.32 4.99
C ARG A 30 -2.46 -20.88 5.96
N ALA A 31 -2.81 -22.16 5.85
CA ALA A 31 -3.75 -22.81 6.77
C ALA A 31 -3.22 -22.81 8.22
N VAL A 32 -1.91 -23.00 8.41
CA VAL A 32 -1.24 -22.91 9.71
C VAL A 32 -1.29 -21.48 10.27
N VAL A 33 -0.98 -20.48 9.44
CA VAL A 33 -1.00 -19.05 9.82
C VAL A 33 -2.40 -18.61 10.20
N ASP A 34 -3.42 -18.95 9.41
CA ASP A 34 -4.82 -18.65 9.71
C ASP A 34 -5.24 -19.19 11.08
N LYS A 35 -4.99 -20.49 11.32
CA LYS A 35 -5.27 -21.11 12.62
C LYS A 35 -4.49 -20.46 13.77
N ALA A 36 -3.21 -20.16 13.56
CA ALA A 36 -2.38 -19.51 14.55
C ALA A 36 -2.86 -18.09 14.88
N LEU A 37 -3.31 -17.31 13.89
CA LEU A 37 -3.92 -16.00 14.08
C LEU A 37 -5.20 -16.12 14.91
N ILE A 38 -6.10 -17.03 14.54
CA ILE A 38 -7.33 -17.29 15.29
C ILE A 38 -7.01 -17.62 16.76
N ASP A 39 -6.08 -18.54 17.01
CA ASP A 39 -5.72 -18.95 18.36
C ASP A 39 -5.00 -17.84 19.14
N THR A 40 -4.28 -16.96 18.44
CA THR A 40 -3.69 -15.75 19.04
C THR A 40 -4.78 -14.79 19.51
N TYR A 41 -5.74 -14.46 18.65
CA TYR A 41 -6.85 -13.56 19.00
C TYR A 41 -7.72 -14.12 20.13
N LYS A 42 -7.97 -15.45 20.15
CA LYS A 42 -8.70 -16.11 21.24
C LYS A 42 -8.05 -15.89 22.61
N LYS A 43 -6.71 -15.89 22.71
CA LYS A 43 -5.99 -15.64 23.96
C LYS A 43 -6.18 -14.22 24.51
N PHE A 44 -6.69 -13.31 23.69
CA PHE A 44 -7.02 -11.93 24.05
C PHE A 44 -8.54 -11.70 24.16
N ASP A 45 -9.33 -12.78 24.26
CA ASP A 45 -10.79 -12.75 24.34
C ASP A 45 -11.47 -12.11 23.12
N ILE A 46 -10.80 -12.18 21.96
CA ILE A 46 -11.30 -11.70 20.66
C ILE A 46 -11.69 -12.92 19.83
N THR A 47 -12.98 -13.01 19.47
CA THR A 47 -13.54 -14.14 18.74
C THR A 47 -14.48 -13.67 17.63
N MET A 48 -14.76 -14.53 16.65
CA MET A 48 -15.68 -14.24 15.54
C MET A 48 -17.09 -13.82 15.99
N ARG A 49 -17.51 -14.25 17.19
CA ARG A 49 -18.85 -13.95 17.74
C ARG A 49 -18.91 -12.63 18.51
N LYS A 50 -17.77 -12.10 18.97
CA LYS A 50 -17.71 -10.88 19.77
C LYS A 50 -17.49 -9.68 18.84
N GLN A 51 -18.57 -8.97 18.53
CA GLN A 51 -18.56 -7.87 17.56
C GLN A 51 -18.32 -6.48 18.16
N LYS A 52 -18.43 -6.34 19.49
CA LYS A 52 -18.16 -5.08 20.20
C LYS A 52 -17.02 -5.27 21.19
N TYR A 53 -16.03 -4.38 21.10
CA TYR A 53 -14.91 -4.29 22.03
C TYR A 53 -15.22 -3.17 23.02
N GLU A 54 -15.22 -3.48 24.32
CA GLU A 54 -15.50 -2.52 25.39
C GLU A 54 -14.20 -1.99 25.98
N GLY A 55 -14.12 -0.67 26.26
CA GLY A 55 -13.05 -0.06 27.05
C GLY A 55 -11.64 -0.17 26.46
N LYS A 56 -10.63 -0.36 27.33
CA LYS A 56 -9.20 -0.49 27.00
C LYS A 56 -8.82 -1.92 26.55
N GLN A 57 -9.54 -2.47 25.58
CA GLN A 57 -9.22 -3.78 25.00
C GLN A 57 -7.78 -3.78 24.46
N LYS A 58 -6.96 -4.75 24.91
CA LYS A 58 -5.63 -4.99 24.32
C LYS A 58 -5.75 -5.91 23.12
N PHE A 59 -5.09 -5.57 22.03
CA PHE A 59 -4.99 -6.42 20.85
C PHE A 59 -3.66 -7.21 20.88
N PRO A 60 -3.62 -8.41 20.29
CA PRO A 60 -2.39 -9.18 20.20
C PRO A 60 -1.31 -8.45 19.39
N LEU A 61 -0.06 -8.66 19.77
CA LEU A 61 1.11 -8.17 19.02
C LEU A 61 1.75 -9.30 18.20
N LEU A 62 2.65 -8.96 17.29
CA LEU A 62 3.38 -9.94 16.47
C LEU A 62 4.12 -10.97 17.33
N LYS A 63 4.69 -10.55 18.48
CA LYS A 63 5.34 -11.45 19.43
C LYS A 63 4.40 -12.51 20.03
N ASP A 64 3.11 -12.19 20.17
CA ASP A 64 2.12 -13.10 20.74
C ASP A 64 1.72 -14.16 19.71
N PHE A 65 1.55 -13.74 18.45
CA PHE A 65 1.40 -14.64 17.31
C PHE A 65 2.59 -15.59 17.16
N TYR A 66 3.81 -15.04 17.25
CA TYR A 66 5.05 -15.82 17.19
C TYR A 66 5.16 -16.87 18.30
N LYS A 67 4.70 -16.59 19.53
CA LYS A 67 4.63 -17.58 20.61
C LYS A 67 3.64 -18.72 20.29
N VAL A 68 2.53 -18.41 19.62
CA VAL A 68 1.56 -19.42 19.18
C VAL A 68 2.21 -20.33 18.13
N LEU A 69 2.89 -19.79 17.13
CA LEU A 69 3.61 -20.57 16.13
C LEU A 69 4.68 -21.49 16.76
N LYS A 70 5.44 -21.00 17.74
CA LYS A 70 6.39 -21.84 18.51
C LYS A 70 5.70 -23.01 19.20
N THR A 71 4.54 -22.76 19.82
CA THR A 71 3.75 -23.79 20.49
C THR A 71 3.23 -24.84 19.50
N MET A 72 2.88 -24.41 18.28
CA MET A 72 2.48 -25.27 17.17
C MET A 72 3.65 -25.99 16.48
N LYS A 73 4.88 -25.82 16.98
CA LYS A 73 6.12 -26.42 16.46
C LYS A 73 6.44 -26.05 15.00
N GLN A 74 6.01 -24.88 14.55
CA GLN A 74 6.21 -24.37 13.19
C GLN A 74 7.59 -23.70 13.07
N LYS A 75 8.65 -24.50 13.11
CA LYS A 75 10.04 -24.01 13.19
C LYS A 75 10.42 -23.12 12.00
N ASP A 76 10.04 -23.51 10.78
CA ASP A 76 10.40 -22.75 9.58
C ASP A 76 9.79 -21.34 9.58
N LEU A 77 8.47 -21.23 9.77
CA LEU A 77 7.78 -19.95 9.90
C LEU A 77 8.34 -19.10 11.04
N CYS A 78 8.68 -19.71 12.19
CA CYS A 78 9.33 -18.99 13.28
C CYS A 78 10.69 -18.41 12.84
N ASN A 79 11.52 -19.18 12.15
CA ASN A 79 12.82 -18.72 11.69
C ASN A 79 12.69 -17.54 10.72
N ARG A 80 11.73 -17.60 9.78
CA ARG A 80 11.50 -16.52 8.81
C ARG A 80 10.96 -15.23 9.44
N LEU A 81 10.16 -15.36 10.49
CA LEU A 81 9.58 -14.23 11.23
C LEU A 81 10.49 -13.68 12.34
N ASP A 82 11.55 -14.38 12.74
CA ASP A 82 12.40 -14.04 13.89
C ASP A 82 12.97 -12.62 13.80
N LYS A 83 13.38 -12.20 12.59
CA LYS A 83 13.92 -10.86 12.33
C LYS A 83 12.97 -9.71 12.68
N PHE A 84 11.65 -9.94 12.63
CA PHE A 84 10.61 -8.96 12.96
C PHE A 84 10.15 -9.02 14.41
N VAL A 85 10.58 -10.02 15.19
CA VAL A 85 10.14 -10.21 16.57
C VAL A 85 11.28 -9.97 17.55
N THR A 86 12.45 -10.55 17.28
CA THR A 86 13.65 -10.48 18.13
C THR A 86 14.87 -9.91 17.41
N GLY A 87 14.84 -9.85 16.08
CA GLY A 87 15.96 -9.33 15.28
C GLY A 87 15.93 -7.83 15.03
N SER A 88 16.66 -7.42 14.00
CA SER A 88 16.92 -6.02 13.64
C SER A 88 15.68 -5.20 13.27
N LEU A 89 14.60 -5.86 12.81
CA LEU A 89 13.37 -5.20 12.35
C LEU A 89 12.25 -5.22 13.41
N SER A 90 12.58 -5.60 14.65
CA SER A 90 11.58 -5.82 15.71
C SER A 90 10.92 -4.55 16.23
N SER A 91 11.61 -3.42 16.19
CA SER A 91 11.17 -2.15 16.79
C SER A 91 9.76 -1.75 16.36
N VAL A 92 9.40 -1.97 15.10
CA VAL A 92 8.14 -1.53 14.49
C VAL A 92 6.90 -2.25 15.06
N PHE A 93 7.00 -3.53 15.43
CA PHE A 93 5.83 -4.36 15.78
C PHE A 93 5.75 -4.76 17.26
N THR A 94 6.56 -4.12 18.12
CA THR A 94 6.70 -4.49 19.54
C THR A 94 5.68 -3.84 20.47
N SER A 95 4.95 -2.83 19.99
CA SER A 95 4.06 -1.98 20.78
C SER A 95 2.68 -1.85 20.14
N GLN A 96 1.69 -1.46 20.95
CA GLN A 96 0.36 -1.14 20.43
C GLN A 96 0.43 0.11 19.56
N THR A 97 -0.45 0.19 18.56
CA THR A 97 -0.63 1.40 17.76
C THR A 97 -0.88 2.60 18.67
N ASN A 98 -0.08 3.64 18.50
CA ASN A 98 -0.05 4.84 19.35
C ASN A 98 -0.09 6.15 18.54
N VAL A 99 -0.45 6.07 17.26
CA VAL A 99 -0.52 7.21 16.35
C VAL A 99 -1.89 7.88 16.42
N ASP A 100 -1.90 9.22 16.41
CA ASP A 100 -3.12 10.00 16.24
C ASP A 100 -3.39 10.22 14.75
N LEU A 101 -4.57 9.80 14.31
CA LEU A 101 -5.00 9.82 12.91
C LEU A 101 -6.24 10.70 12.72
N SER A 102 -6.54 11.57 13.69
CA SER A 102 -7.69 12.49 13.66
C SER A 102 -7.50 13.70 12.73
N ASN A 103 -6.29 13.90 12.22
CA ASN A 103 -5.95 15.06 11.40
C ASN A 103 -6.48 14.92 9.95
N ARG A 104 -6.76 16.05 9.30
CA ARG A 104 -7.26 16.09 7.92
C ARG A 104 -6.25 15.58 6.89
N LEU A 105 -4.96 15.83 7.13
CA LEU A 105 -3.86 15.32 6.35
C LEU A 105 -2.97 14.48 7.27
N VAL A 106 -2.82 13.21 6.92
CA VAL A 106 -1.93 12.27 7.60
C VAL A 106 -0.89 11.80 6.59
N VAL A 107 0.38 11.94 6.94
CA VAL A 107 1.51 11.49 6.13
C VAL A 107 2.24 10.41 6.91
N PHE A 108 2.30 9.21 6.35
CA PHE A 108 3.09 8.11 6.88
C PHE A 108 4.46 8.13 6.21
N ASP A 109 5.46 8.70 6.91
CA ASP A 109 6.83 8.72 6.41
C ASP A 109 7.49 7.34 6.60
N ILE A 110 8.02 6.80 5.50
CA ILE A 110 8.68 5.50 5.42
C ILE A 110 10.14 5.60 4.96
N LYS A 111 10.68 6.82 4.84
CA LYS A 111 12.02 7.07 4.28
C LYS A 111 13.12 6.35 5.04
N ASP A 112 13.06 6.39 6.38
CA ASP A 112 14.09 5.80 7.25
C ASP A 112 13.84 4.32 7.58
N LEU A 113 12.83 3.70 6.96
CA LEU A 113 12.59 2.26 7.07
C LEU A 113 13.43 1.48 6.06
N ASP A 114 13.91 0.30 6.48
CA ASP A 114 14.46 -0.70 5.57
C ASP A 114 13.45 -1.06 4.46
N GLU A 115 13.95 -1.37 3.27
CA GLU A 115 13.13 -1.66 2.08
C GLU A 115 12.08 -2.75 2.36
N SER A 116 12.49 -3.84 3.04
CA SER A 116 11.56 -4.91 3.43
C SER A 116 10.43 -4.45 4.36
N LEU A 117 10.69 -3.47 5.24
CA LEU A 117 9.68 -2.88 6.11
C LEU A 117 8.80 -1.88 5.36
N ARG A 118 9.33 -1.13 4.41
CA ARG A 118 8.56 -0.15 3.62
C ARG A 118 7.34 -0.81 2.98
N GLN A 119 7.55 -1.91 2.25
CA GLN A 119 6.45 -2.61 1.59
C GLN A 119 5.39 -3.12 2.58
N ILE A 120 5.83 -3.70 3.70
CA ILE A 120 4.94 -4.17 4.77
C ILE A 120 4.13 -3.00 5.36
N MET A 121 4.77 -1.86 5.59
CA MET A 121 4.14 -0.69 6.19
C MET A 121 3.16 -0.01 5.24
N ILE A 122 3.47 0.07 3.94
CA ILE A 122 2.54 0.57 2.92
C ILE A 122 1.29 -0.34 2.89
N LEU A 123 1.48 -1.66 2.83
CA LEU A 123 0.36 -2.61 2.80
C LEU A 123 -0.49 -2.52 4.08
N THR A 124 0.16 -2.45 5.25
CA THR A 124 -0.52 -2.30 6.54
C THR A 124 -1.32 -1.00 6.61
N THR A 125 -0.75 0.10 6.11
CA THR A 125 -1.41 1.41 6.06
C THR A 125 -2.61 1.40 5.10
N ALA A 126 -2.45 0.80 3.91
CA ALA A 126 -3.54 0.67 2.95
C ALA A 126 -4.70 -0.19 3.52
N ASN A 127 -4.39 -1.28 4.22
CA ASN A 127 -5.36 -2.11 4.95
C ASN A 127 -6.09 -1.34 6.05
N PHE A 128 -5.35 -0.54 6.83
CA PHE A 128 -5.91 0.33 7.84
C PHE A 128 -6.89 1.33 7.22
N VAL A 129 -6.48 2.06 6.18
CA VAL A 129 -7.34 3.04 5.49
C VAL A 129 -8.57 2.38 4.89
N HIS A 130 -8.42 1.20 4.26
CA HIS A 130 -9.54 0.42 3.73
C HIS A 130 -10.55 0.04 4.83
N SER A 131 -10.06 -0.38 5.99
CA SER A 131 -10.91 -0.69 7.15
C SER A 131 -11.62 0.55 7.70
N GLU A 132 -10.93 1.68 7.72
CA GLU A 132 -11.45 2.95 8.25
C GLU A 132 -12.54 3.55 7.34
N VAL A 133 -12.38 3.50 6.01
CA VAL A 133 -13.41 3.99 5.05
C VAL A 133 -14.66 3.13 5.05
N LYS A 134 -14.53 1.85 5.41
CA LYS A 134 -15.66 0.95 5.49
C LYS A 134 -16.45 1.19 6.77
N SER A 135 -15.78 1.38 7.91
CA SER A 135 -16.46 1.66 9.18
C SER A 135 -17.03 3.07 9.28
N ASP A 136 -16.38 4.05 8.66
CA ASP A 136 -16.80 5.45 8.63
C ASP A 136 -16.73 6.00 7.19
N PRO A 137 -17.79 5.82 6.40
CA PRO A 137 -17.82 6.24 5.00
C PRO A 137 -17.83 7.77 4.85
N GLN A 138 -16.68 8.33 4.52
CA GLN A 138 -16.52 9.74 4.18
C GLN A 138 -15.49 9.91 3.05
N LYS A 139 -15.53 11.07 2.37
CA LYS A 139 -14.63 11.36 1.25
C LYS A 139 -13.17 11.40 1.74
N ARG A 140 -12.35 10.47 1.29
CA ARG A 140 -10.92 10.39 1.60
C ARG A 140 -10.12 10.15 0.32
N ILE A 141 -8.88 10.60 0.32
CA ILE A 141 -7.91 10.29 -0.74
C ILE A 141 -6.75 9.54 -0.08
N LEU A 142 -6.48 8.33 -0.57
CA LEU A 142 -5.28 7.58 -0.25
C LEU A 142 -4.27 7.81 -1.37
N VAL A 143 -3.16 8.45 -1.03
CA VAL A 143 -2.02 8.62 -1.94
C VAL A 143 -0.94 7.64 -1.51
N ILE A 144 -0.50 6.77 -2.42
CA ILE A 144 0.62 5.86 -2.21
C ILE A 144 1.74 6.29 -3.16
N ASP A 145 2.77 6.87 -2.57
CA ASP A 145 4.02 7.11 -3.27
C ASP A 145 4.86 5.82 -3.32
N GLU A 146 5.70 5.68 -4.34
CA GLU A 146 6.47 4.46 -4.62
C GLU A 146 5.60 3.19 -4.65
N ALA A 147 4.42 3.29 -5.27
CA ALA A 147 3.44 2.20 -5.33
C ALA A 147 3.97 0.93 -6.04
N TRP A 148 5.04 1.06 -6.83
CA TRP A 148 5.72 -0.07 -7.46
C TRP A 148 6.23 -1.11 -6.45
N LEU A 149 6.56 -0.70 -5.21
CA LEU A 149 6.96 -1.63 -4.14
C LEU A 149 5.87 -2.67 -3.87
N LEU A 150 4.59 -2.29 -3.93
CA LEU A 150 3.48 -3.22 -3.76
C LEU A 150 3.25 -4.09 -5.01
N LEU A 151 3.68 -3.63 -6.18
CA LEU A 151 3.50 -4.38 -7.42
C LEU A 151 4.53 -5.50 -7.57
N GLN A 152 5.64 -5.48 -6.85
CA GLN A 152 6.69 -6.51 -6.96
C GLN A 152 6.23 -7.91 -6.51
N HIS A 153 5.20 -8.00 -5.67
CA HIS A 153 4.69 -9.26 -5.15
C HIS A 153 3.23 -9.44 -5.53
N GLU A 154 2.90 -10.62 -6.05
CA GLU A 154 1.56 -10.91 -6.58
C GLU A 154 0.45 -10.66 -5.56
N GLU A 155 0.67 -11.05 -4.29
CA GLU A 155 -0.31 -10.88 -3.22
C GLU A 155 -0.61 -9.40 -2.93
N SER A 156 0.42 -8.56 -2.80
CA SER A 156 0.24 -7.13 -2.57
C SER A 156 -0.32 -6.42 -3.80
N ALA A 157 0.04 -6.86 -5.01
CA ALA A 157 -0.52 -6.34 -6.25
C ALA A 157 -2.02 -6.67 -6.39
N ARG A 158 -2.40 -7.92 -6.07
CA ARG A 158 -3.79 -8.40 -6.02
C ARG A 158 -4.61 -7.62 -5.00
N PHE A 159 -4.06 -7.41 -3.80
CA PHE A 159 -4.68 -6.56 -2.79
C PHE A 159 -4.93 -5.14 -3.32
N LEU A 160 -3.90 -4.51 -3.89
CA LEU A 160 -3.96 -3.14 -4.39
C LEU A 160 -4.99 -2.98 -5.53
N ALA A 161 -5.02 -3.94 -6.47
CA ALA A 161 -6.03 -3.98 -7.53
C ALA A 161 -7.45 -4.13 -6.95
N GLY A 162 -7.61 -4.97 -5.94
CA GLY A 162 -8.86 -5.12 -5.20
C GLY A 162 -9.30 -3.83 -4.50
N LEU A 163 -8.36 -3.13 -3.84
CA LEU A 163 -8.60 -1.85 -3.18
C LEU A 163 -9.09 -0.81 -4.18
N VAL A 164 -8.35 -0.62 -5.28
CA VAL A 164 -8.70 0.35 -6.35
C VAL A 164 -10.09 0.07 -6.92
N ARG A 165 -10.42 -1.20 -7.19
CA ARG A 165 -11.72 -1.60 -7.74
C ARG A 165 -12.89 -1.32 -6.80
N ARG A 166 -12.67 -1.38 -5.48
CA ARG A 166 -13.70 -1.18 -4.46
C ARG A 166 -13.75 0.23 -3.89
N ALA A 167 -12.68 1.01 -4.02
CA ALA A 167 -12.51 2.32 -3.37
C ALA A 167 -13.71 3.27 -3.59
N ARG A 168 -14.25 3.31 -4.82
CA ARG A 168 -15.41 4.15 -5.18
C ARG A 168 -16.67 3.85 -4.35
N LYS A 169 -16.86 2.61 -3.88
CA LYS A 169 -18.03 2.23 -3.05
C LYS A 169 -17.99 2.85 -1.64
N HIS A 170 -16.81 3.27 -1.19
CA HIS A 170 -16.58 3.77 0.16
C HIS A 170 -16.06 5.22 0.16
N TYR A 171 -16.36 6.00 -0.90
CA TYR A 171 -15.90 7.38 -1.08
C TYR A 171 -14.37 7.57 -1.00
N LEU A 172 -13.61 6.52 -1.32
CA LEU A 172 -12.16 6.55 -1.35
C LEU A 172 -11.67 6.82 -2.78
N GLY A 173 -10.90 7.90 -2.95
CA GLY A 173 -10.02 8.09 -4.10
C GLY A 173 -8.67 7.43 -3.83
N VAL A 174 -8.09 6.75 -4.82
CA VAL A 174 -6.76 6.16 -4.70
C VAL A 174 -5.87 6.77 -5.78
N THR A 175 -4.75 7.34 -5.36
CA THR A 175 -3.70 7.86 -6.25
C THR A 175 -2.44 7.05 -6.01
N LEU A 176 -1.93 6.43 -7.07
CA LEU A 176 -0.70 5.65 -7.03
C LEU A 176 0.34 6.37 -7.85
N ILE A 177 1.53 6.54 -7.28
CA ILE A 177 2.63 7.24 -7.90
C ILE A 177 3.79 6.26 -8.05
N SER A 178 4.39 6.21 -9.24
CA SER A 178 5.66 5.52 -9.48
C SER A 178 6.52 6.33 -10.45
N GLN A 179 7.82 6.11 -10.38
CA GLN A 179 8.80 6.75 -11.24
C GLN A 179 8.75 6.20 -12.67
N GLN A 180 8.43 4.92 -12.85
CA GLN A 180 8.36 4.29 -14.17
C GLN A 180 6.97 3.75 -14.44
N ALA A 181 6.40 4.08 -15.61
CA ALA A 181 5.13 3.50 -16.04
C ALA A 181 5.22 1.97 -16.16
N ASN A 182 6.39 1.46 -16.56
CA ASN A 182 6.66 0.02 -16.70
C ASN A 182 6.42 -0.80 -15.43
N ASP A 183 6.54 -0.19 -14.24
CA ASP A 183 6.25 -0.88 -12.98
C ASP A 183 4.81 -1.40 -12.93
N PHE A 184 3.87 -0.65 -13.52
CA PHE A 184 2.49 -1.07 -13.70
C PHE A 184 2.33 -1.98 -14.92
N LEU A 185 2.94 -1.63 -16.05
CA LEU A 185 2.63 -2.26 -17.34
C LEU A 185 3.21 -3.68 -17.50
N ASN A 186 4.25 -4.02 -16.72
CA ASN A 186 4.90 -5.32 -16.80
C ASN A 186 4.08 -6.45 -16.16
N GLN A 187 3.07 -6.15 -15.33
CA GLN A 187 2.31 -7.14 -14.58
C GLN A 187 0.80 -7.00 -14.82
N GLU A 188 0.07 -8.11 -14.71
CA GLU A 188 -1.38 -8.15 -14.97
C GLU A 188 -2.16 -7.22 -14.03
N TYR A 189 -1.92 -7.31 -12.72
CA TYR A 189 -2.58 -6.46 -11.73
C TYR A 189 -2.25 -4.98 -11.92
N GLY A 190 -1.00 -4.65 -12.27
CA GLY A 190 -0.58 -3.27 -12.56
C GLY A 190 -1.30 -2.68 -13.77
N ARG A 191 -1.40 -3.43 -14.88
CA ARG A 191 -2.22 -3.04 -16.06
C ARG A 191 -3.70 -2.89 -15.71
N ALA A 192 -4.24 -3.79 -14.89
CA ALA A 192 -5.63 -3.70 -14.44
C ALA A 192 -5.88 -2.42 -13.62
N ILE A 193 -4.93 -2.00 -12.79
CA ILE A 193 -5.02 -0.74 -12.04
C ILE A 193 -4.93 0.46 -12.98
N ALA A 194 -3.97 0.47 -13.91
CA ALA A 194 -3.78 1.56 -14.86
C ALA A 194 -5.01 1.77 -15.75
N SER A 195 -5.61 0.69 -16.25
CA SER A 195 -6.83 0.74 -17.09
C SER A 195 -8.08 1.18 -16.32
N GLN A 196 -8.21 0.82 -15.04
CA GLN A 196 -9.34 1.24 -14.19
C GLN A 196 -9.21 2.67 -13.66
N SER A 197 -8.02 3.27 -13.79
CA SER A 197 -7.75 4.64 -13.36
C SER A 197 -8.43 5.63 -14.30
N SER A 198 -9.37 6.41 -13.75
CA SER A 198 -10.12 7.45 -14.47
C SER A 198 -9.26 8.64 -14.88
N LEU A 199 -8.16 8.85 -14.15
CA LEU A 199 -7.19 9.89 -14.43
C LEU A 199 -5.80 9.26 -14.43
N ARG A 200 -5.03 9.51 -15.49
CA ARG A 200 -3.63 9.10 -15.60
C ARG A 200 -2.82 10.35 -15.92
N ILE A 201 -1.71 10.54 -15.20
CA ILE A 201 -0.81 11.66 -15.39
C ILE A 201 0.54 11.07 -15.78
N LEU A 202 0.90 11.21 -17.05
CA LEU A 202 2.17 10.71 -17.58
C LEU A 202 3.15 11.87 -17.67
N MET A 203 4.24 11.79 -16.93
CA MET A 203 5.37 12.73 -17.05
C MET A 203 6.41 12.14 -18.01
N LYS A 204 7.58 12.76 -18.08
CA LYS A 204 8.68 12.34 -18.98
C LYS A 204 8.93 10.84 -18.92
N GLN A 205 8.94 10.20 -20.09
CA GLN A 205 9.26 8.79 -20.25
C GLN A 205 10.61 8.63 -20.96
N ASP A 206 11.27 7.50 -20.72
CA ASP A 206 12.49 7.14 -21.42
C ASP A 206 12.20 6.34 -22.71
N THR A 207 13.21 6.24 -23.58
CA THR A 207 13.08 5.56 -24.89
C THR A 207 12.83 4.06 -24.79
N THR A 208 13.13 3.43 -23.64
CA THR A 208 12.95 1.99 -23.41
C THR A 208 11.53 1.66 -22.94
N SER A 209 10.88 2.55 -22.18
CA SER A 209 9.52 2.36 -21.67
C SER A 209 8.44 2.86 -22.61
N ILE A 210 8.71 3.92 -23.39
CA ILE A 210 7.70 4.65 -24.14
C ILE A 210 6.84 3.77 -25.07
N LYS A 211 7.42 2.75 -25.71
CA LYS A 211 6.65 1.89 -26.65
C LYS A 211 5.51 1.15 -25.96
N LYS A 212 5.72 0.66 -24.74
CA LYS A 212 4.68 -0.01 -23.94
C LYS A 212 3.63 0.98 -23.48
N VAL A 213 4.05 2.16 -23.05
CA VAL A 213 3.17 3.25 -22.61
C VAL A 213 2.24 3.70 -23.74
N VAL A 214 2.79 3.88 -24.94
CA VAL A 214 2.03 4.23 -26.15
C VAL A 214 0.99 3.17 -26.48
N GLN A 215 1.38 1.90 -26.44
CA GLN A 215 0.47 0.79 -26.74
C GLN A 215 -0.64 0.66 -25.69
N GLU A 216 -0.33 0.74 -24.39
CA GLU A 216 -1.33 0.57 -23.33
C GLU A 216 -2.36 1.71 -23.33
N PHE A 217 -1.90 2.95 -23.52
CA PHE A 217 -2.75 4.14 -23.41
C PHE A 217 -3.23 4.68 -24.76
N ASN A 218 -2.98 3.96 -25.86
CA ASN A 218 -3.35 4.35 -27.23
C ASN A 218 -2.89 5.76 -27.58
N LEU A 219 -1.63 6.07 -27.30
CA LEU A 219 -1.07 7.39 -27.55
C LEU A 219 -0.77 7.60 -29.05
N SER A 220 -0.99 8.81 -29.53
CA SER A 220 -0.56 9.26 -30.84
C SER A 220 0.96 9.45 -30.92
N GLU A 221 1.51 9.52 -32.13
CA GLU A 221 2.93 9.83 -32.36
C GLU A 221 3.32 11.19 -31.76
N TYR A 222 2.40 12.17 -31.78
CA TYR A 222 2.63 13.48 -31.17
C TYR A 222 2.76 13.38 -29.65
N GLU A 223 1.87 12.64 -28.99
CA GLU A 223 1.91 12.43 -27.54
C GLU A 223 3.13 11.62 -27.11
N GLN A 224 3.50 10.62 -27.91
CA GLN A 224 4.74 9.88 -27.73
C GLN A 224 5.95 10.83 -27.75
N GLN A 225 6.05 11.68 -28.78
CA GLN A 225 7.16 12.61 -28.92
C GLN A 225 7.18 13.61 -27.77
N PHE A 226 6.01 14.13 -27.39
CA PHE A 226 5.86 15.02 -26.24
C PHE A 226 6.40 14.38 -24.95
N LEU A 227 6.01 13.14 -24.64
CA LEU A 227 6.49 12.44 -23.43
C LEU A 227 7.99 12.15 -23.43
N LEU A 228 8.63 12.04 -24.60
CA LEU A 228 10.08 11.88 -24.71
C LEU A 228 10.83 13.20 -24.46
N THR A 229 10.24 14.34 -24.84
CA THR A 229 10.89 15.64 -24.80
C THR A 229 10.44 16.55 -23.66
N CYS A 230 9.35 16.22 -22.95
CA CYS A 230 8.77 17.13 -21.97
C CYS A 230 9.72 17.46 -20.82
N GLU A 231 9.61 18.69 -20.34
CA GLU A 231 10.45 19.25 -19.28
C GLU A 231 9.88 18.96 -17.88
N ARG A 232 10.63 19.30 -16.84
CA ARG A 232 10.14 19.21 -15.45
C ARG A 232 8.87 20.06 -15.29
N GLY A 233 7.82 19.46 -14.76
CA GLY A 233 6.51 20.08 -14.58
C GLY A 233 5.56 19.89 -15.78
N GLU A 234 6.04 19.41 -16.92
CA GLU A 234 5.18 19.07 -18.06
C GLU A 234 4.68 17.63 -17.95
N ALA A 235 3.40 17.43 -18.29
CA ALA A 235 2.75 16.13 -18.21
C ALA A 235 1.63 16.00 -19.25
N LEU A 236 1.35 14.77 -19.65
CA LEU A 236 0.15 14.41 -20.41
C LEU A 236 -0.91 13.90 -19.42
N ILE A 237 -2.03 14.59 -19.32
CA ILE A 237 -3.20 14.15 -18.56
C ILE A 237 -4.14 13.38 -19.48
N ILE A 238 -4.46 12.16 -19.09
CA ILE A 238 -5.41 11.29 -19.78
C ILE A 238 -6.62 11.11 -18.87
N ALA A 239 -7.78 11.57 -19.33
CA ALA A 239 -9.08 11.42 -18.70
C ALA A 239 -10.05 10.78 -19.68
N ASP A 240 -10.27 9.48 -19.53
CA ASP A 240 -11.00 8.63 -20.47
C ASP A 240 -10.42 8.72 -21.90
N GLN A 241 -11.11 9.44 -22.80
CA GLN A 241 -10.69 9.65 -24.20
C GLN A 241 -9.99 11.00 -24.42
N ASN A 242 -9.96 11.86 -23.40
CA ASN A 242 -9.39 13.21 -23.52
C ASN A 242 -7.94 13.20 -23.06
N HIS A 243 -7.04 13.61 -23.94
CA HIS A 243 -5.63 13.75 -23.66
C HIS A 243 -5.23 15.22 -23.76
N VAL A 244 -4.61 15.74 -22.71
CA VAL A 244 -4.26 17.16 -22.62
C VAL A 244 -2.83 17.30 -22.10
N ALA A 245 -1.97 17.93 -22.89
CA ALA A 245 -0.65 18.35 -22.43
C ALA A 245 -0.80 19.55 -21.50
N VAL A 246 -0.17 19.49 -20.33
CA VAL A 246 -0.22 20.54 -19.31
C VAL A 246 1.17 20.85 -18.79
N LYS A 247 1.33 22.06 -18.25
CA LYS A 247 2.51 22.48 -17.49
C LYS A 247 2.09 22.87 -16.08
N VAL A 248 2.50 22.08 -15.11
CA VAL A 248 2.27 22.31 -13.69
C VAL A 248 3.38 23.21 -13.16
N VAL A 249 2.97 24.35 -12.59
CA VAL A 249 3.89 25.34 -12.01
C VAL A 249 3.45 25.63 -10.59
N ALA A 250 4.37 25.49 -9.64
CA ALA A 250 4.13 25.88 -8.25
C ALA A 250 4.11 27.41 -8.14
N SER A 251 3.17 27.97 -7.38
CA SER A 251 3.21 29.39 -7.08
C SER A 251 4.44 29.74 -6.22
N GLN A 252 4.84 31.01 -6.21
CA GLN A 252 5.95 31.48 -5.36
C GLN A 252 5.76 31.15 -3.87
N LYS A 253 4.52 31.03 -3.41
CA LYS A 253 4.20 30.66 -2.02
C LYS A 253 4.29 29.16 -1.76
N GLU A 254 4.03 28.33 -2.77
CA GLU A 254 4.05 26.86 -2.66
C GLU A 254 5.44 26.29 -2.94
N HIS A 255 6.22 26.90 -3.84
CA HIS A 255 7.52 26.39 -4.28
C HIS A 255 8.48 26.05 -3.12
N PRO A 256 8.65 26.92 -2.09
CA PRO A 256 9.54 26.60 -0.96
C PRO A 256 9.07 25.41 -0.13
N MET A 257 7.78 25.06 -0.17
CA MET A 257 7.21 23.94 0.58
C MET A 257 7.35 22.61 -0.17
N LEU A 258 7.56 22.65 -1.48
CA LEU A 258 7.51 21.48 -2.37
C LEU A 258 8.86 21.14 -3.00
N THR A 259 9.77 22.10 -3.09
CA THR A 259 11.05 21.88 -3.78
C THR A 259 11.90 20.85 -3.05
N THR A 260 12.42 19.91 -3.83
CA THR A 260 13.43 18.94 -3.40
C THR A 260 14.79 19.26 -4.03
N ASP A 261 14.90 20.37 -4.78
CA ASP A 261 16.15 20.76 -5.42
C ASP A 261 17.15 21.20 -4.35
N PRO A 262 18.31 20.52 -4.21
CA PRO A 262 19.32 20.92 -3.24
C PRO A 262 19.74 22.39 -3.37
N LYS A 263 19.71 22.96 -4.58
CA LYS A 263 20.04 24.38 -4.79
C LYS A 263 19.04 25.30 -4.10
N ASP A 264 17.75 24.95 -4.08
CA ASP A 264 16.72 25.75 -3.43
C ASP A 264 16.72 25.55 -1.90
N LEU A 265 17.17 24.38 -1.43
CA LEU A 265 17.14 24.01 -0.01
C LEU A 265 18.37 24.48 0.78
N TYR A 266 19.52 24.61 0.13
CA TYR A 266 20.80 24.93 0.77
C TYR A 266 21.42 26.25 0.27
N SER A 267 20.65 27.10 -0.40
CA SER A 267 21.09 28.46 -0.82
C SER A 267 20.88 29.53 0.25
#